data_AF-A0A524Q0B9-F1
#
_entry.id   AF-A0A524Q0B9-F1
#
_cell.length_a   1.000
_cell.length_b   1.000
_cell.length_c   1.000
_cell.angle_alpha   90.00
_cell.angle_beta   90.00
_cell.angle_gamma   90.00
#
_symmetry.space_group_name_H-M   'P 1'
#
loop_
_entity.id
_entity.type
_entity.pdbx_description
1 polymer ?
#
loop_
_entity_poly.entity_id
_entity_poly.type
_entity_poly.pdbx_seq_one_letter_code
_entity_poly.pdbx_strand_id
1 'polypeptide(L)'
;MNKIAHKTCFGTMFPDSLHLPTTLKGKVFAVRETPSGRLATPDRTVEIDVEEWDDCQQCPEFESCYKLCLGKVTLESAISET
;
A
#
# COMPACT_ATOMS: atom_id res chain seq x y z
N MET A 1 14.36 -15.16 -20.75
CA MET A 1 13.55 -14.41 -19.77
C MET A 1 12.12 -14.38 -20.27
N ASN A 2 11.22 -15.18 -19.68
CA ASN A 2 9.80 -15.12 -20.02
C ASN A 2 9.24 -13.82 -19.43
N LYS A 3 9.03 -12.80 -20.26
CA LYS A 3 8.28 -11.59 -19.87
C LYS A 3 6.81 -11.99 -19.75
N ILE A 4 6.39 -12.35 -18.53
CA ILE A 4 4.97 -12.36 -18.21
C ILE A 4 4.53 -10.89 -18.21
N ALA A 5 3.59 -10.55 -19.08
CA ALA A 5 3.04 -9.20 -19.14
C ALA A 5 2.06 -9.05 -17.97
N HIS A 6 2.47 -8.29 -16.94
CA HIS A 6 1.64 -7.96 -15.79
C HIS A 6 0.63 -6.86 -16.14
N LYS A 7 -0.52 -6.84 -15.44
CA LYS A 7 -1.42 -5.69 -15.48
C LYS A 7 -0.71 -4.41 -15.02
N THR A 8 -1.16 -3.25 -15.50
CA THR A 8 -0.60 -1.93 -15.16
C THR A 8 -0.70 -1.59 -13.67
N CYS A 9 -1.68 -2.16 -12.95
CA CYS A 9 -1.86 -1.99 -11.51
C CYS A 9 -1.09 -3.02 -10.66
N PHE A 10 -0.30 -3.90 -11.28
CA PHE A 10 0.45 -4.91 -10.54
C PHE A 10 1.49 -4.25 -9.62
N GLY A 11 1.48 -4.62 -8.34
CA GLY A 11 2.37 -4.05 -7.33
C GLY A 11 1.88 -2.73 -6.71
N THR A 12 0.71 -2.20 -7.08
CA THR A 12 0.21 -0.90 -6.60
C THR A 12 -0.90 -1.01 -5.56
N MET A 13 -1.17 -2.21 -5.01
CA MET A 13 -2.23 -2.40 -3.99
C MET A 13 -1.99 -1.57 -2.73
N PHE A 14 -0.73 -1.44 -2.34
CA PHE A 14 -0.28 -0.72 -1.15
C PHE A 14 0.32 0.63 -1.57
N PRO A 15 0.24 1.65 -0.71
CA PRO A 15 0.90 2.92 -0.95
C PRO A 15 2.42 2.79 -0.94
N ASP A 16 3.10 3.68 -1.67
CA ASP A 16 4.56 3.84 -1.56
C ASP A 16 4.91 4.57 -0.26
N SER A 17 5.58 3.88 0.67
CA SER A 17 5.76 4.39 2.04
C SER A 17 7.03 5.22 2.25
N LEU A 18 7.83 5.45 1.20
CA LEU A 18 9.19 5.96 1.39
C LEU A 18 9.28 7.40 1.89
N HIS A 19 8.35 8.30 1.58
CA HIS A 19 8.42 9.69 2.05
C HIS A 19 7.02 10.33 2.26
N LEU A 20 6.71 10.68 3.52
CA LEU A 20 5.61 11.51 4.11
C LEU A 20 5.11 12.68 3.20
N PRO A 21 3.94 13.39 3.39
CA PRO A 21 3.21 13.67 4.65
C PRO A 21 1.65 13.85 4.60
N THR A 22 0.90 13.52 3.53
CA THR A 22 -0.50 14.03 3.42
C THR A 22 -1.52 13.09 2.76
N THR A 23 -1.49 11.81 3.10
CA THR A 23 -2.31 10.71 2.52
C THR A 23 -1.56 9.97 1.44
N LEU A 24 -1.27 8.71 1.71
CA LEU A 24 -0.68 7.80 0.74
C LEU A 24 -1.79 6.84 0.29
N LYS A 25 -2.10 6.83 -1.00
CA LYS A 25 -3.16 5.99 -1.58
C LYS A 25 -2.57 4.98 -2.55
N GLY A 26 -2.67 3.70 -2.21
CA GLY A 26 -2.57 2.60 -3.16
C GLY A 26 -3.93 2.31 -3.82
N LYS A 27 -3.99 1.27 -4.66
CA LYS A 27 -5.24 0.83 -5.29
C LYS A 27 -6.27 0.40 -4.24
N VAL A 28 -5.84 -0.37 -3.22
CA VAL A 28 -6.73 -0.89 -2.17
C VAL A 28 -6.48 -0.19 -0.84
N PHE A 29 -5.22 -0.14 -0.42
CA PHE A 29 -4.87 0.36 0.91
C PHE A 29 -4.46 1.83 0.83
N ALA A 30 -4.93 2.61 1.79
CA ALA A 30 -4.49 3.98 1.98
C ALA A 30 -4.17 4.25 3.45
N VAL A 31 -3.30 5.22 3.69
CA VAL A 31 -3.01 5.75 5.03
C VAL A 31 -3.44 7.20 5.05
N ARG A 32 -4.34 7.55 5.97
CA ARG A 32 -4.75 8.92 6.23
C ARG A 32 -4.10 9.41 7.51
N GLU A 33 -3.41 10.56 7.42
CA GLU A 33 -2.92 11.27 8.59
C GLU A 33 -3.91 12.39 8.94
N THR A 34 -4.43 12.38 10.16
CA THR A 34 -5.27 13.45 10.67
C THR A 34 -4.40 14.42 11.46
N PRO A 35 -4.36 15.73 11.09
CA PRO A 35 -3.61 16.72 11.85
C PRO A 35 -4.13 16.78 13.28
N SER A 36 -3.29 16.37 14.21
CA SER A 36 -3.48 16.57 15.64
C SER A 36 -2.91 17.95 16.03
N GLY A 37 -3.42 18.54 17.11
CA GLY A 37 -2.96 19.87 17.56
C GLY A 37 -1.43 19.93 17.79
N ARG A 38 -0.85 21.14 17.87
CA ARG A 38 0.61 21.43 17.89
C ARG A 38 1.48 20.63 18.89
N LEU A 39 0.89 19.91 19.83
CA LEU A 39 1.59 19.11 20.86
C LEU A 39 1.28 17.60 20.78
N ALA A 40 0.47 17.16 19.81
CA ALA A 40 0.04 15.77 19.68
C ALA A 40 0.60 15.16 18.39
N THR A 41 0.99 13.89 18.45
CA THR A 41 1.40 13.10 17.28
C THR A 41 0.22 12.92 16.32
N PRO A 42 0.42 13.05 15.00
CA PRO A 42 -0.64 12.85 14.02
C PRO A 42 -1.28 11.47 14.18
N ASP A 43 -2.61 11.42 14.17
CA ASP A 43 -3.34 10.16 14.18
C ASP A 43 -3.24 9.55 12.77
N ARG A 44 -2.93 8.26 12.70
CA ARG A 44 -2.78 7.51 11.46
C ARG A 44 -3.86 6.45 11.40
N THR A 45 -4.72 6.54 10.40
CA THR A 45 -5.75 5.55 10.15
C THR A 45 -5.49 4.85 8.82
N VAL A 46 -5.65 3.53 8.79
CA VAL A 46 -5.63 2.74 7.55
C VAL A 46 -7.04 2.72 6.97
N GLU A 47 -7.16 3.07 5.70
CA GLU A 47 -8.39 3.00 4.92
C GLU A 47 -8.27 1.88 3.88
N ILE A 48 -9.38 1.18 3.64
CA ILE A 48 -9.46 0.06 2.69
C ILE A 48 -10.58 0.39 1.71
N ASP A 49 -10.25 0.42 0.43
CA ASP A 49 -11.23 0.47 -0.66
C ASP A 49 -11.73 -0.96 -0.95
N VAL A 50 -12.92 -1.28 -0.45
CA VAL A 50 -13.51 -2.64 -0.52
C VAL A 50 -13.86 -3.01 -1.96
N GLU A 51 -14.28 -2.06 -2.79
CA GLU A 51 -14.62 -2.33 -4.19
C GLU A 51 -13.37 -2.70 -4.99
N GLU A 52 -12.27 -1.95 -4.78
CA GLU A 52 -10.98 -2.27 -5.40
C GLU A 52 -10.36 -3.56 -4.84
N TRP A 53 -10.63 -3.89 -3.56
CA TRP A 53 -10.23 -5.17 -2.98
C TRP A 53 -10.94 -6.34 -3.68
N ASP A 54 -12.25 -6.25 -3.87
CA ASP A 54 -13.02 -7.29 -4.54
C ASP A 54 -12.57 -7.46 -6.01
N ASP A 55 -12.29 -6.37 -6.74
CA ASP A 55 -11.68 -6.43 -8.09
C ASP A 55 -10.31 -7.13 -8.07
N CYS A 56 -9.48 -6.83 -7.06
CA CYS A 56 -8.21 -7.50 -6.87
C CYS A 56 -8.38 -9.00 -6.60
N GLN A 57 -9.38 -9.43 -5.82
CA GLN A 57 -9.62 -10.85 -5.55
C GLN A 57 -10.05 -11.64 -6.80
N GLN A 58 -10.67 -11.00 -7.78
CA GLN A 58 -11.01 -11.63 -9.07
C GLN A 58 -9.81 -11.68 -10.05
N CYS A 59 -8.69 -11.04 -9.71
CA CYS A 59 -7.53 -10.99 -10.59
C CYS A 59 -6.70 -12.29 -10.52
N PRO A 60 -6.36 -12.94 -11.66
CA PRO A 60 -5.51 -14.14 -11.68
C PRO A 60 -4.10 -13.92 -11.09
N GLU A 61 -3.63 -12.67 -11.09
CA GLU A 61 -2.32 -12.28 -10.58
C GLU A 61 -2.35 -11.82 -9.11
N PHE A 62 -3.51 -11.91 -8.45
CA PHE A 62 -3.74 -11.39 -7.10
C PHE A 62 -2.67 -11.82 -6.12
N GLU A 63 -2.40 -13.12 -6.02
CA GLU A 63 -1.49 -13.65 -5.00
C GLU A 63 -0.05 -13.16 -5.21
N SER A 64 0.42 -13.13 -6.46
CA SER A 64 1.75 -12.61 -6.81
C SER A 64 1.84 -11.11 -6.55
N CYS A 65 0.79 -10.35 -6.91
CA CYS A 65 0.70 -8.91 -6.68
C CYS A 65 0.73 -8.60 -5.18
N TYR A 66 -0.10 -9.29 -4.41
CA TYR A 66 -0.21 -9.12 -2.96
C TYR A 66 1.11 -9.47 -2.25
N LYS A 67 1.74 -10.60 -2.58
CA LYS A 67 3.04 -11.00 -2.02
C LYS A 67 4.14 -10.00 -2.33
N LEU A 68 4.16 -9.44 -3.54
CA LEU A 68 5.12 -8.41 -3.90
C LEU A 68 4.93 -7.16 -3.03
N CYS A 69 3.70 -6.66 -2.92
CA CYS A 69 3.43 -5.49 -2.09
C CYS A 69 3.73 -5.75 -0.61
N LEU A 70 3.36 -6.92 -0.08
CA LEU A 70 3.67 -7.29 1.30
C LEU A 70 5.17 -7.37 1.55
N GLY A 71 5.94 -7.95 0.61
CA GLY A 71 7.40 -7.99 0.67
C GLY A 71 8.02 -6.60 0.68
N LYS A 72 7.48 -5.68 -0.14
CA LYS A 72 7.90 -4.28 -0.14
C LYS A 72 7.65 -3.61 1.22
N VAL A 73 6.43 -3.68 1.74
CA VAL A 73 6.09 -3.11 3.06
C VAL A 73 6.95 -3.69 4.16
N THR A 74 7.17 -5.01 4.16
CA THR A 74 8.02 -5.68 5.16
C THR A 74 9.46 -5.16 5.13
N LEU A 75 10.02 -4.97 3.93
CA LEU A 75 11.37 -4.41 3.77
C LEU A 75 11.43 -2.94 4.23
N GLU A 76 10.43 -2.15 3.86
CA GLU A 76 10.31 -0.74 4.28
C GLU A 76 10.19 -0.61 5.81
N SER A 77 9.42 -1.48 6.46
CA SER A 77 9.35 -1.56 7.93
C SER A 77 10.69 -1.93 8.54
N ALA A 78 11.38 -2.93 8.00
CA ALA A 78 12.67 -3.39 8.54
C ALA A 78 13.76 -2.30 8.48
N ILE A 79 13.76 -1.43 7.46
CA ILE A 79 14.74 -0.33 7.37
C ILE A 79 14.33 0.91 8.19
N SER A 80 13.04 1.09 8.48
CA SER A 80 12.54 2.22 9.29
C SER A 80 12.72 2.03 10.80
N GLU A 81 12.97 0.81 11.28
CA GLU A 81 13.23 0.47 12.69
C GLU A 81 14.70 0.72 13.12
N THR A 82 15.51 1.39 12.29
CA THR A 82 16.93 1.73 12.54
C THR A 82 17.15 3.22 12.70
#